data_AF-A0A6A5F866-F1
#
_entry.id   AF-A0A6A5F866-F1
#
_cell.length_a   1.000
_cell.length_b   1.000
_cell.length_c   1.000
_cell.angle_alpha   90.00
_cell.angle_beta   90.00
_cell.angle_gamma   90.00
#
_symmetry.space_group_name_H-M   'P 1'
#
loop_
_entity.id
_entity.type
_entity.pdbx_description
1 polymer ?
#
loop_
_entity_poly.entity_id
_entity_poly.type
_entity_poly.pdbx_seq_one_letter_code
_entity_poly.pdbx_strand_id
1 'polypeptide(L)'
;MAGLPLCLAVMATTLLLTLRAHAAGQNPDHVLQGTGVKPEARRPGEDSTIAPEDAARFLSCYCSGHCPEDATNNTCQTNGQCFAIIEEDEQGEAILASGCMKYEGSHFQCKDSPNAQPRRTIECCNTDFQRGQQLATSSELPVEL
;
A
#
# COMPACT_ATOMS: atom_id res chain seq x y z
N MET A 1 -19.22 48.58 34.63
CA MET A 1 -20.04 47.35 34.56
C MET A 1 -20.00 46.75 33.15
N ALA A 2 -18.82 46.33 32.66
CA ALA A 2 -18.65 45.83 31.28
C ALA A 2 -17.91 44.47 31.20
N GLY A 3 -17.45 43.91 32.33
CA GLY A 3 -16.71 42.63 32.34
C GLY A 3 -17.60 41.38 32.31
N LEU A 4 -18.81 41.46 32.86
CA LEU A 4 -19.76 40.34 32.90
C LEU A 4 -20.19 39.81 31.51
N PRO A 5 -20.50 40.65 30.50
CA PRO A 5 -20.87 40.16 29.17
C PRO A 5 -19.68 39.55 28.42
N LEU A 6 -18.47 40.05 28.68
CA LEU A 6 -17.25 39.52 28.06
C LEU A 6 -16.92 38.12 28.58
N CYS A 7 -17.06 37.90 29.90
CA CYS A 7 -16.88 36.57 30.49
C CYS A 7 -17.89 35.55 29.96
N LEU A 8 -19.17 35.94 29.83
CA LEU A 8 -20.20 35.03 29.29
C LEU A 8 -19.92 34.65 27.84
N ALA A 9 -19.42 35.59 27.02
CA ALA A 9 -19.06 35.31 25.63
C ALA A 9 -17.89 34.32 25.53
N VAL A 10 -16.86 34.45 26.38
CA VAL A 10 -15.70 33.53 26.41
C VAL A 10 -16.10 32.12 26.87
N MET A 11 -17.01 32.02 27.85
CA MET A 11 -17.51 30.72 28.31
C MET A 11 -18.37 30.03 27.23
N ALA A 12 -19.16 30.79 26.48
CA ALA A 12 -19.97 30.26 25.38
C ALA A 12 -19.11 29.77 24.21
N THR A 13 -18.06 30.51 23.84
CA THR A 13 -17.16 30.11 22.74
C THR A 13 -16.33 28.87 23.10
N THR A 14 -15.82 28.79 24.34
CA THR A 14 -15.09 27.60 24.82
C THR A 14 -15.99 26.37 24.91
N LEU A 15 -17.25 26.50 25.33
CA LEU A 15 -18.23 25.42 25.31
C LEU A 15 -18.55 24.95 23.88
N LEU A 16 -18.72 25.87 22.93
CA LEU A 16 -18.97 25.53 21.52
C LEU A 16 -17.77 24.81 20.89
N LEU A 17 -16.54 25.21 21.21
CA LEU A 17 -15.33 24.55 20.72
C LEU A 17 -15.16 23.14 21.30
N THR A 18 -15.46 22.94 22.58
CA THR A 18 -15.40 21.61 23.22
C THR A 18 -16.50 20.66 22.74
N LEU A 19 -17.72 21.15 22.45
CA LEU A 19 -18.76 20.34 21.81
C LEU A 19 -18.37 19.91 20.39
N ARG A 20 -17.75 20.79 19.60
CA ARG A 20 -17.29 20.46 18.25
C ARG A 20 -16.17 19.40 18.24
N ALA A 21 -15.30 19.42 19.25
CA ALA A 21 -14.27 18.39 19.41
C ALA A 21 -14.86 17.01 19.78
N HIS A 22 -15.91 16.97 20.62
CA HIS A 22 -16.58 15.71 20.99
C HIS A 22 -17.44 15.10 19.89
N ALA A 23 -17.90 15.89 18.90
CA ALA A 23 -18.71 15.38 17.80
C ALA A 23 -17.91 14.65 16.70
N ALA A 24 -16.57 14.61 16.80
CA ALA A 24 -15.68 14.00 15.80
C ALA A 24 -15.14 12.61 16.20
N GLY A 25 -15.81 11.90 17.12
CA GLY A 25 -15.29 10.65 17.67
C GLY A 25 -16.36 9.62 18.02
N GLN A 26 -17.09 9.12 17.03
CA GLN A 26 -17.85 7.88 17.15
C GLN A 26 -17.41 6.94 16.04
N ASN A 27 -16.36 6.16 16.31
CA ASN A 27 -16.03 4.96 15.57
C ASN A 27 -16.94 3.84 16.08
N PRO A 28 -17.93 3.35 15.32
CA PRO A 28 -18.65 2.15 15.71
C PRO A 28 -17.74 0.95 15.43
N ASP A 29 -17.26 0.30 16.49
CA ASP A 29 -16.66 -1.03 16.41
C ASP A 29 -17.62 -1.96 15.66
N HIS A 30 -17.19 -2.42 14.48
CA HIS A 30 -17.89 -3.43 13.71
C HIS A 30 -17.85 -4.76 14.47
N VAL A 31 -18.92 -5.05 15.20
CA VAL A 31 -19.20 -6.40 15.71
C VAL A 31 -19.51 -7.29 14.51
N LEU A 32 -18.51 -8.03 14.01
CA LEU A 32 -18.75 -9.15 13.10
C LEU A 32 -19.45 -10.26 13.89
N GLN A 33 -20.78 -10.24 13.86
CA GLN A 33 -21.61 -11.38 14.22
C GLN A 33 -21.34 -12.51 13.21
N GLY A 34 -20.36 -13.35 13.54
CA GLY A 34 -20.13 -14.62 12.86
C GLY A 34 -21.28 -15.58 13.14
N THR A 35 -22.33 -15.54 12.32
CA THR A 35 -23.26 -16.66 12.19
C THR A 35 -22.66 -17.65 11.19
N GLY A 36 -22.13 -18.76 11.71
CA GLY A 36 -21.62 -19.86 10.91
C GLY A 36 -22.72 -20.45 10.03
N VAL A 37 -22.60 -20.25 8.71
CA VAL A 37 -23.35 -21.00 7.71
C VAL A 37 -22.39 -21.97 7.04
N LYS A 38 -22.66 -23.25 7.27
CA LYS A 38 -22.04 -24.43 6.65
C LYS A 38 -21.98 -24.27 5.12
N PRO A 39 -20.82 -24.42 4.45
CA PRO A 39 -20.76 -24.34 3.01
C PRO A 39 -21.34 -25.63 2.42
N GLU A 40 -22.55 -25.54 1.86
CA GLU A 40 -23.04 -26.55 0.94
C GLU A 40 -22.51 -26.25 -0.46
N ALA A 41 -21.85 -27.26 -1.05
CA ALA A 41 -21.28 -27.20 -2.38
C ALA A 41 -22.32 -26.80 -3.43
N ARG A 42 -22.26 -25.56 -3.92
CA ARG A 42 -22.99 -25.12 -5.10
C ARG A 42 -22.05 -25.03 -6.29
N ARG A 43 -22.48 -25.70 -7.36
CA ARG A 43 -21.81 -25.81 -8.66
C ARG A 43 -21.61 -24.43 -9.30
N PRO A 44 -20.55 -24.22 -10.10
CA PRO A 44 -20.31 -22.93 -10.76
C PRO A 44 -21.40 -22.66 -11.81
N GLY A 45 -22.12 -21.56 -11.65
CA GLY A 45 -22.93 -20.95 -12.71
C GLY A 45 -22.08 -19.93 -13.46
N GLU A 46 -22.14 -19.98 -14.78
CA GLU A 46 -21.27 -19.31 -15.77
C GLU A 46 -21.50 -17.78 -15.91
N ASP A 47 -22.00 -17.13 -14.87
CA ASP A 47 -22.29 -15.68 -14.86
C ASP A 47 -22.00 -15.09 -13.48
N SER A 48 -20.76 -15.25 -13.03
CA SER A 48 -20.21 -14.38 -11.99
C SER A 48 -19.48 -13.26 -12.68
N THR A 49 -19.97 -12.03 -12.53
CA THR A 49 -19.20 -10.82 -12.83
C THR A 49 -18.04 -10.76 -11.84
N ILE A 50 -16.96 -11.46 -12.17
CA ILE A 50 -15.68 -11.38 -11.48
C ILE A 50 -15.21 -9.94 -11.63
N ALA A 51 -14.98 -9.24 -10.51
CA ALA A 51 -14.39 -7.91 -10.56
C ALA A 51 -13.03 -7.99 -11.29
N PRO A 52 -12.61 -6.98 -12.07
CA PRO A 52 -11.33 -7.04 -12.81
C PRO A 52 -10.10 -7.37 -11.94
N GLU A 53 -10.18 -7.12 -10.64
CA GLU A 53 -9.21 -7.48 -9.59
C GLU A 53 -9.21 -8.97 -9.18
N ASP A 54 -10.35 -9.65 -9.37
CA ASP A 54 -10.54 -11.09 -9.20
C ASP A 54 -10.37 -11.85 -10.53
N ALA A 55 -10.29 -11.15 -11.66
CA ALA A 55 -10.06 -11.73 -12.98
C ALA A 55 -8.59 -12.12 -13.10
N ALA A 56 -8.32 -13.41 -12.86
CA ALA A 56 -7.03 -14.09 -12.84
C ALA A 56 -5.98 -13.67 -13.89
N ARG A 57 -5.35 -12.51 -13.71
CA ARG A 57 -4.04 -12.21 -14.29
C ARG A 57 -2.98 -12.44 -13.23
N PHE A 58 -2.51 -13.67 -13.16
CA PHE A 58 -1.34 -14.01 -12.35
C PHE A 58 -0.10 -13.59 -13.14
N LEU A 59 0.45 -12.45 -12.78
CA LEU A 59 1.71 -11.93 -13.29
C LEU A 59 2.84 -12.76 -12.71
N SER A 60 3.79 -13.19 -13.56
CA SER A 60 4.99 -13.91 -13.13
C SER A 60 6.17 -12.96 -13.11
N CYS A 61 6.77 -12.79 -11.94
CA CYS A 61 7.88 -11.88 -11.71
C CYS A 61 9.13 -12.64 -11.29
N TYR A 62 10.30 -12.16 -11.72
CA TYR A 62 11.55 -12.53 -11.07
C TYR A 62 11.63 -11.86 -9.70
N CYS A 63 12.14 -12.58 -8.70
CA CYS A 63 12.35 -12.07 -7.35
C CYS A 63 13.79 -12.31 -6.90
N SER A 64 14.30 -11.39 -6.07
CA SER A 64 15.60 -11.51 -5.40
C SER A 64 15.54 -10.68 -4.13
N GLY A 65 15.89 -11.26 -2.98
CA GLY A 65 15.73 -10.65 -1.67
C GLY A 65 14.28 -10.69 -1.13
N HIS A 66 13.27 -10.53 -2.00
CA HIS A 66 11.84 -10.56 -1.65
C HIS A 66 11.09 -11.73 -2.30
N CYS A 67 11.72 -12.90 -2.36
CA CYS A 67 11.03 -14.11 -2.79
C CYS A 67 10.19 -14.69 -1.63
N PRO A 68 8.96 -15.17 -1.90
CA PRO A 68 8.25 -15.99 -0.93
C PRO A 68 8.96 -17.34 -0.72
N GLU A 69 8.67 -18.03 0.38
CA GLU A 69 9.33 -19.30 0.75
C GLU A 69 9.08 -20.43 -0.25
N ASP A 70 7.95 -20.40 -0.95
CA ASP A 70 7.55 -21.38 -1.97
C ASP A 70 8.02 -21.00 -3.40
N ALA A 71 8.82 -19.95 -3.53
CA ALA A 71 9.36 -19.52 -4.82
C ALA A 71 10.22 -20.62 -5.45
N THR A 72 9.93 -20.93 -6.71
CA THR A 72 10.75 -21.84 -7.53
C THR A 72 11.49 -21.01 -8.58
N ASN A 73 12.77 -21.29 -8.83
CA ASN A 73 13.59 -20.60 -9.84
C ASN A 73 13.63 -19.07 -9.70
N ASN A 74 13.59 -18.54 -8.47
CA ASN A 74 13.57 -17.09 -8.21
C ASN A 74 12.39 -16.39 -8.90
N THR A 75 11.23 -17.06 -8.92
CA THR A 75 10.00 -16.49 -9.48
C THR A 75 8.87 -16.52 -8.46
N CYS A 76 8.03 -15.49 -8.51
CA CYS A 76 6.84 -15.35 -7.70
C CYS A 76 5.64 -14.99 -8.59
N GLN A 77 4.43 -15.32 -8.14
CA GLN A 77 3.19 -14.96 -8.83
C GLN A 77 2.39 -13.94 -8.01
N THR A 78 1.77 -12.98 -8.69
CA THR A 78 0.91 -11.97 -8.05
C THR A 78 -0.24 -11.55 -8.94
N ASN A 79 -1.34 -11.09 -8.34
CA ASN A 79 -2.41 -10.38 -9.04
C ASN A 79 -2.19 -8.86 -9.10
N GLY A 80 -1.07 -8.37 -8.55
CA GLY A 80 -0.70 -6.95 -8.55
C GLY A 80 0.35 -6.60 -9.59
N GLN A 81 1.54 -6.25 -9.13
CA GLN A 81 2.63 -5.71 -9.96
C GLN A 81 3.96 -6.37 -9.58
N CYS A 82 4.90 -6.47 -10.53
CA CYS A 82 6.29 -6.72 -10.19
C CYS A 82 6.92 -5.41 -9.71
N PHE A 83 7.90 -5.50 -8.81
CA PHE A 83 8.70 -4.35 -8.43
C PHE A 83 10.20 -4.66 -8.51
N ALA A 84 10.98 -3.62 -8.75
CA ALA A 84 12.41 -3.58 -8.47
C ALA A 84 12.71 -2.37 -7.60
N ILE A 85 13.59 -2.54 -6.64
CA ILE A 85 13.94 -1.50 -5.68
C ILE A 85 15.45 -1.48 -5.48
N ILE A 86 15.99 -0.27 -5.35
CA ILE A 86 17.36 -0.04 -4.90
C ILE A 86 17.26 0.68 -3.56
N GLU A 87 17.90 0.13 -2.53
CA GLU A 87 17.94 0.69 -1.18
C GLU A 87 19.40 0.85 -0.75
N GLU A 88 19.75 1.97 -0.11
CA GLU A 88 21.05 2.14 0.54
C GLU A 88 21.05 1.41 1.90
N ASP A 89 22.08 0.59 2.17
CA ASP A 89 22.25 -0.10 3.45
C ASP A 89 22.85 0.82 4.55
N GLU A 90 23.11 0.26 5.74
CA GLU A 90 23.66 1.02 6.87
C GLU A 90 25.09 1.55 6.61
N GLN A 91 25.79 0.95 5.64
CA GLN A 91 27.13 1.30 5.20
C GLN A 91 27.11 2.28 4.02
N GLY A 92 25.92 2.54 3.44
CA GLY A 92 25.71 3.39 2.28
C GLY A 92 25.89 2.68 0.94
N GLU A 93 25.95 1.34 0.92
CA GLU A 93 26.04 0.55 -0.31
C GLU A 93 24.64 0.34 -0.91
N ALA A 94 24.53 0.44 -2.24
CA ALA A 94 23.28 0.24 -2.96
C ALA A 94 22.96 -1.26 -3.12
N ILE A 95 21.84 -1.70 -2.57
CA ILE A 95 21.34 -3.07 -2.66
C ILE A 95 20.13 -3.11 -3.61
N LEU A 96 20.25 -3.93 -4.66
CA LEU A 96 19.15 -4.19 -5.58
C LEU A 96 18.32 -5.39 -5.11
N ALA A 97 17.01 -5.18 -4.99
CA ALA A 97 16.04 -6.24 -4.71
C ALA A 97 14.85 -6.19 -5.69
N SER A 98 14.13 -7.28 -5.81
CA SER A 98 12.95 -7.38 -6.69
C SER A 98 11.97 -8.42 -6.19
N GLY A 99 10.71 -8.30 -6.58
CA GLY A 99 9.70 -9.29 -6.23
C GLY A 99 8.29 -8.95 -6.67
N CYS A 100 7.34 -9.57 -5.98
CA CYS A 100 5.92 -9.46 -6.24
C CYS A 100 5.25 -8.51 -5.25
N MET A 101 4.42 -7.61 -5.76
CA MET A 101 3.59 -6.73 -4.97
C MET A 101 2.12 -7.10 -5.13
N LYS A 102 1.39 -7.17 -4.01
CA LYS A 102 -0.07 -7.38 -4.01
C LYS A 102 -0.77 -6.20 -4.66
N TYR A 103 -1.87 -6.45 -5.38
CA TYR A 103 -2.66 -5.39 -6.01
C TYR A 103 -3.13 -4.33 -5.00
N GLU A 104 -3.71 -4.79 -3.89
CA GLU A 104 -4.17 -3.93 -2.81
C GLU A 104 -3.02 -3.13 -2.21
N GLY A 105 -3.16 -1.79 -2.23
CA GLY A 105 -2.14 -0.88 -1.71
C GLY A 105 -0.91 -0.70 -2.61
N SER A 106 -0.80 -1.38 -3.75
CA SER A 106 0.36 -1.21 -4.66
C SER A 106 0.54 0.22 -5.15
N HIS A 107 -0.55 0.96 -5.37
CA HIS A 107 -0.49 2.38 -5.76
C HIS A 107 0.24 3.26 -4.73
N PHE A 108 0.17 2.93 -3.43
CA PHE A 108 0.89 3.66 -2.40
C PHE A 108 2.35 3.21 -2.28
N GLN A 109 2.62 1.93 -2.50
CA GLN A 109 3.95 1.34 -2.36
C GLN A 109 4.85 1.61 -3.57
N CYS A 110 4.29 1.60 -4.78
CA CYS A 110 4.98 1.93 -6.02
C CYS A 110 5.23 3.44 -6.19
N LYS A 111 4.74 4.27 -5.27
CA LYS A 111 5.01 5.70 -5.28
C LYS A 111 6.28 5.96 -4.49
N ASP A 112 7.35 6.33 -5.19
CA ASP A 112 8.58 6.78 -4.55
C ASP A 112 8.31 7.96 -3.60
N SER A 113 8.90 7.87 -2.40
CA SER A 113 8.91 8.96 -1.44
C SER A 113 10.27 9.64 -1.47
N PRO A 114 10.40 10.86 -1.99
CA PRO A 114 11.69 11.54 -2.13
C PRO A 114 12.36 11.87 -0.79
N ASN A 115 11.62 11.77 0.32
CA ASN A 115 12.10 12.04 1.68
C ASN A 115 12.26 10.76 2.52
N ALA A 116 12.22 9.58 1.90
CA ALA A 116 12.51 8.34 2.62
C ALA A 116 13.98 8.34 3.09
N GLN A 117 14.20 7.94 4.34
CA GLN A 117 15.51 7.61 4.89
C GLN A 117 15.44 6.16 5.39
N PRO A 118 16.27 5.24 4.86
CA PRO A 118 17.35 5.43 3.86
C PRO A 118 16.82 5.79 2.46
N ARG A 119 17.71 6.31 1.59
CA ARG A 119 17.36 6.63 0.21
C ARG A 119 16.99 5.33 -0.51
N ARG A 120 15.90 5.38 -1.26
CA ARG A 120 15.44 4.25 -2.07
C ARG A 120 14.74 4.72 -3.33
N THR A 121 14.78 3.88 -4.35
CA THR A 121 14.04 4.09 -5.60
C THR A 121 13.34 2.80 -5.98
N ILE A 122 12.01 2.84 -6.13
CA ILE A 122 11.18 1.71 -6.50
C ILE A 122 10.48 1.94 -7.84
N GLU A 123 10.54 0.95 -8.70
CA GLU A 123 9.90 0.94 -10.01
C GLU A 123 8.98 -0.27 -10.11
N CYS A 124 7.75 -0.06 -10.57
CA CYS A 124 6.72 -1.08 -10.68
C CYS A 124 6.28 -1.31 -12.12
N CYS A 125 5.92 -2.55 -12.46
CA CYS A 125 5.38 -2.88 -13.77
C CYS A 125 4.27 -3.94 -13.69
N ASN A 126 3.38 -3.90 -14.68
CA ASN A 126 2.23 -4.79 -14.84
C ASN A 126 2.38 -5.75 -16.03
N THR A 127 3.62 -5.96 -16.49
CA THR A 127 3.98 -6.83 -17.62
C THR A 127 4.99 -7.87 -17.18
N ASP A 128 4.90 -9.08 -17.73
CA ASP A 128 5.75 -10.18 -17.31
C ASP A 128 7.25 -9.93 -17.54
N PHE A 129 8.04 -10.46 -16.60
CA PHE A 129 9.43 -10.90 -16.70
C PHE A 129 10.62 -9.94 -16.82
N GLN A 130 10.57 -8.68 -17.26
CA GLN A 130 11.88 -8.05 -17.62
C GLN A 130 12.10 -6.53 -17.61
N ARG A 131 11.24 -5.70 -17.00
CA ARG A 131 11.49 -4.23 -16.99
C ARG A 131 11.87 -3.59 -15.65
N GLY A 132 11.75 -4.30 -14.53
CA GLY A 132 12.09 -3.73 -13.22
C GLY A 132 13.59 -3.46 -13.04
N GLN A 133 14.44 -4.45 -13.31
CA GLN A 133 15.89 -4.34 -13.07
C GLN A 133 16.55 -3.21 -13.89
N GLN A 134 16.15 -3.03 -15.15
CA GLN A 134 16.73 -2.01 -16.04
C GLN A 134 16.33 -0.58 -15.63
N LEU A 135 15.12 -0.37 -15.09
CA LEU A 135 14.63 0.96 -14.72
C LEU A 135 15.24 1.45 -13.41
N ALA A 136 15.34 0.58 -12.40
CA ALA A 136 15.91 0.97 -11.11
C ALA A 136 17.39 1.37 -11.22
N THR A 137 18.18 0.67 -12.05
CA THR A 137 19.58 1.07 -12.33
C THR A 137 19.67 2.38 -13.14
N SER A 138 18.62 2.74 -13.88
CA SER A 138 18.63 3.97 -14.70
C SER A 138 18.39 5.23 -13.86
N SER A 139 17.73 5.13 -12.70
CA SER A 139 17.61 6.25 -11.74
C SER A 139 18.91 6.53 -10.97
N GLU A 140 19.86 5.60 -10.99
CA GLU A 140 21.21 5.78 -10.45
C GLU A 140 22.22 6.31 -11.47
N LEU A 141 21.85 6.56 -12.73
CA LEU A 141 22.74 7.29 -13.64
C LEU A 141 22.88 8.74 -13.12
N PRO A 142 24.06 9.14 -12.58
CA PRO A 142 24.30 10.53 -12.21
C PRO A 142 24.27 11.33 -13.52
N VAL A 143 23.69 12.53 -13.56
CA VAL A 143 24.43 13.76 -13.23
C VAL A 143 25.93 13.58 -13.51
N GLU A 144 26.31 13.39 -14.79
CA GLU A 144 27.61 13.80 -15.37
C GLU A 144 27.45 13.93 -16.90
N LEU A 145 26.93 15.09 -17.36
CA LEU A 145 27.68 16.11 -18.12
C LEU A 145 26.90 17.44 -18.14
#